data_AF-A0A2S6SPT4-F1
#
_entry.id   AF-A0A2S6SPT4-F1
#
_cell.length_a   1.000
_cell.length_b   1.000
_cell.length_c   1.000
_cell.angle_alpha   90.00
_cell.angle_beta   90.00
_cell.angle_gamma   90.00
#
_symmetry.space_group_name_H-M   'P 1'
#
loop_
_entity.id
_entity.type
_entity.pdbx_description
1 polymer ?
#
loop_
_entity_poly.entity_id
_entity_poly.type
_entity_poly.pdbx_seq_one_letter_code
_entity_poly.pdbx_strand_id
1 'polypeptide(L)'
;MSKKIIFSAFGRDSYYHREWFKKNGFTFDRSSRKWVVENLPIEHAENFASYCRKYGLTFERSDRMIKEFDYSDYLWDGQRDEFMKTAKEVEIPKPKNKI
;
A
#
# COMPACT_ATOMS: atom_id res chain seq x y z
N MET A 1 -12.79 -0.57 25.99
CA MET A 1 -13.30 -1.62 25.08
C MET A 1 -12.27 -1.86 24.01
N SER A 2 -11.80 -3.10 23.84
CA SER A 2 -10.87 -3.43 22.75
C SER A 2 -11.58 -3.20 21.42
N LYS A 3 -11.03 -2.32 20.59
CA LYS A 3 -11.51 -2.14 19.22
C LYS A 3 -11.28 -3.46 18.49
N LYS A 4 -12.37 -4.07 18.06
CA LYS A 4 -12.37 -5.30 17.29
C LYS A 4 -12.37 -4.92 15.81
N ILE A 5 -11.48 -5.53 15.05
CA ILE A 5 -11.30 -5.21 13.64
C ILE A 5 -11.60 -6.45 12.80
N ILE A 6 -12.07 -6.22 11.59
CA ILE A 6 -12.05 -7.19 10.50
C ILE A 6 -10.67 -7.11 9.83
N PHE A 7 -10.04 -8.26 9.67
CA PHE A 7 -8.79 -8.43 8.93
C PHE A 7 -9.02 -9.45 7.82
N SER A 8 -8.57 -9.14 6.62
CA SER A 8 -8.66 -10.05 5.47
C SER A 8 -7.30 -10.21 4.82
N ALA A 9 -6.91 -11.44 4.47
CA ALA A 9 -5.68 -11.76 3.77
C ALA A 9 -6.00 -12.51 2.47
N PHE A 10 -5.34 -12.14 1.39
CA PHE A 10 -5.57 -12.73 0.07
C PHE A 10 -4.31 -12.64 -0.80
N GLY A 11 -4.32 -13.37 -1.91
CA GLY A 11 -3.18 -13.49 -2.81
C GLY A 11 -3.04 -14.92 -3.34
N ARG A 12 -2.28 -15.07 -4.43
CA ARG A 12 -2.07 -16.36 -5.10
C ARG A 12 -1.49 -17.41 -4.15
N ASP A 13 -0.58 -16.99 -3.28
CA ASP A 13 0.14 -17.89 -2.37
C ASP A 13 -0.59 -18.10 -1.03
N SER A 14 -1.71 -17.42 -0.79
CA SER A 14 -2.46 -17.53 0.48
C SER A 14 -2.91 -18.96 0.79
N TYR A 15 -3.07 -19.83 -0.22
CA TYR A 15 -3.38 -21.24 -0.05
C TYR A 15 -2.28 -22.01 0.70
N TYR A 16 -1.00 -21.68 0.45
CA TYR A 16 0.13 -22.34 1.13
C TYR A 16 0.22 -21.97 2.62
N HIS A 17 -0.42 -20.86 3.01
CA HIS A 17 -0.48 -20.39 4.40
C HIS A 17 -1.78 -20.78 5.12
N ARG A 18 -2.60 -21.66 4.52
CA ARG A 18 -3.92 -22.07 5.07
C ARG A 18 -3.86 -22.59 6.51
N GLU A 19 -2.82 -23.33 6.87
CA GLU A 19 -2.69 -23.93 8.21
C GLU A 19 -2.41 -22.83 9.26
N TRP A 20 -1.61 -21.83 8.88
CA TRP A 20 -1.38 -20.65 9.71
C TRP A 20 -2.67 -19.85 9.87
N PHE A 21 -3.42 -19.63 8.79
CA PHE A 21 -4.70 -18.93 8.84
C PHE A 21 -5.72 -19.65 9.74
N LYS A 22 -5.91 -20.95 9.56
CA LYS A 22 -6.80 -21.76 10.41
C LYS A 22 -6.40 -21.71 11.89
N LYS A 23 -5.10 -21.82 12.19
CA LYS A 23 -4.59 -21.75 13.57
C LYS A 23 -4.87 -20.39 14.24
N ASN A 24 -4.92 -19.32 13.45
CA ASN A 24 -5.20 -17.97 13.93
C ASN A 24 -6.69 -17.57 13.84
N GLY A 25 -7.58 -18.54 13.57
CA GLY A 25 -9.03 -18.31 13.56
C GLY A 25 -9.59 -17.69 12.28
N PHE A 26 -8.83 -17.68 11.18
CA PHE A 26 -9.34 -17.22 9.90
C PHE A 26 -10.28 -18.26 9.27
N THR A 27 -11.31 -17.75 8.63
CA THR A 27 -12.24 -18.50 7.78
C THR A 27 -11.98 -18.16 6.32
N PHE A 28 -12.04 -19.15 5.44
CA PHE A 28 -11.87 -18.90 4.01
C PHE A 28 -13.23 -18.61 3.37
N ASP A 29 -13.42 -17.37 2.93
CA ASP A 29 -14.59 -16.99 2.14
C ASP A 29 -14.37 -17.38 0.68
N ARG A 30 -15.17 -18.35 0.22
CA ARG A 30 -15.12 -18.86 -1.17
C ARG A 30 -15.59 -17.82 -2.19
N SER A 31 -16.47 -16.91 -1.80
CA SER A 31 -17.02 -15.90 -2.71
C SER A 31 -15.96 -14.84 -3.06
N SER A 32 -15.28 -14.33 -2.05
CA SER A 32 -14.22 -13.33 -2.22
C SER A 32 -12.83 -13.93 -2.48
N ARG A 33 -12.67 -15.25 -2.30
CA ARG A 33 -11.37 -15.96 -2.31
C ARG A 33 -10.37 -15.34 -1.33
N LYS A 34 -10.86 -14.89 -0.16
CA LYS A 34 -10.06 -14.24 0.89
C LYS A 34 -10.16 -15.03 2.19
N TRP A 35 -9.10 -15.00 2.99
CA TRP A 35 -9.12 -15.42 4.37
C TRP A 35 -9.58 -14.25 5.23
N VAL A 36 -10.64 -14.43 6.00
CA VAL A 36 -11.25 -13.39 6.81
C VAL A 36 -11.28 -13.82 8.28
N VAL A 37 -10.86 -12.92 9.16
CA VAL A 37 -11.07 -13.05 10.60
C VAL A 37 -11.90 -11.86 11.08
N GLU A 38 -13.05 -12.18 11.64
CA GLU A 38 -13.92 -11.23 12.29
C GLU A 38 -13.53 -11.11 13.77
N ASN A 39 -13.61 -9.91 14.33
CA ASN A 39 -13.33 -9.65 15.74
C ASN A 39 -11.86 -9.79 16.20
N LEU A 40 -10.89 -9.46 15.35
CA LEU A 40 -9.48 -9.47 15.72
C LEU A 40 -9.14 -8.31 16.69
N PRO A 41 -8.43 -8.56 17.81
CA PRO A 41 -7.87 -7.49 18.63
C PRO A 41 -6.78 -6.70 17.86
N ILE A 42 -6.80 -5.36 17.99
CA ILE A 42 -5.80 -4.49 17.33
C ILE A 42 -4.35 -4.89 17.63
N GLU A 43 -4.07 -5.39 18.83
CA GLU A 43 -2.73 -5.82 19.25
C GLU A 43 -2.17 -6.93 18.36
N HIS A 44 -3.02 -7.82 17.85
CA HIS A 44 -2.62 -8.91 16.95
C HIS A 44 -2.61 -8.49 15.48
N ALA A 45 -3.27 -7.39 15.13
CA ALA A 45 -3.40 -6.93 13.76
C ALA A 45 -2.05 -6.58 13.12
N GLU A 46 -1.11 -5.99 13.88
CA GLU A 46 0.22 -5.67 13.35
C GLU A 46 1.09 -6.91 13.16
N ASN A 47 0.94 -7.92 14.01
CA ASN A 47 1.62 -9.21 13.84
C ASN A 47 1.14 -9.92 12.57
N PHE A 48 -0.17 -9.88 12.30
CA PHE A 48 -0.75 -10.50 11.11
C PHE A 48 -0.37 -9.73 9.84
N ALA A 49 -0.34 -8.39 9.90
CA ALA A 49 0.16 -7.56 8.82
C ALA A 49 1.65 -7.84 8.53
N SER A 50 2.47 -7.98 9.58
CA SER A 50 3.90 -8.30 9.43
C SER A 50 4.12 -9.67 8.81
N TYR A 51 3.30 -10.67 9.18
CA TYR A 51 3.30 -11.98 8.52
C TYR A 51 2.97 -11.84 7.03
N CYS A 52 1.90 -11.12 6.70
CA CYS A 52 1.51 -10.91 5.30
C CYS A 52 2.61 -10.21 4.50
N ARG A 53 3.24 -9.15 5.04
CA ARG A 53 4.38 -8.47 4.40
C ARG A 53 5.58 -9.39 4.18
N LYS A 54 5.92 -10.23 5.17
CA LYS A 54 7.06 -11.17 5.10
C LYS A 54 6.90 -12.18 3.97
N TYR A 55 5.68 -12.64 3.72
CA TYR A 55 5.38 -13.65 2.71
C TYR A 55 4.76 -13.07 1.43
N GLY A 56 4.75 -11.74 1.26
CA GLY A 56 4.23 -11.08 0.07
C GLY A 56 2.71 -11.24 -0.13
N LEU A 57 1.95 -11.51 0.94
CA LEU A 57 0.50 -11.63 0.90
C LEU A 57 -0.15 -10.24 0.96
N THR A 58 -1.22 -10.07 0.19
CA THR A 58 -2.05 -8.87 0.25
C THR A 58 -3.01 -8.95 1.43
N PHE A 59 -3.28 -7.84 2.11
CA PHE A 59 -4.19 -7.82 3.24
C PHE A 59 -4.98 -6.50 3.32
N GLU A 60 -6.19 -6.60 3.86
CA GLU A 60 -7.10 -5.50 4.14
C GLU A 60 -7.36 -5.45 5.65
N ARG A 61 -7.42 -4.23 6.19
CA ARG A 61 -7.66 -3.95 7.60
C ARG A 61 -8.78 -2.94 7.71
N SER A 62 -9.79 -3.22 8.53
CA SER A 62 -10.90 -2.28 8.76
C SER A 62 -10.53 -1.07 9.62
N ASP A 63 -9.49 -1.17 10.47
CA ASP A 63 -9.04 -0.05 11.32
C ASP A 63 -8.20 0.99 10.57
N ARG A 64 -7.52 0.56 9.52
CA ARG A 64 -6.77 1.41 8.62
C ARG A 64 -7.35 1.18 7.24
N MET A 65 -8.19 2.10 6.77
CA MET A 65 -8.38 2.27 5.32
C MET A 65 -7.01 2.57 4.74
N ILE A 66 -6.31 1.54 4.28
CA ILE A 66 -5.21 1.69 3.35
C ILE A 66 -5.88 2.19 2.08
N LYS A 67 -6.01 3.52 1.94
CA LYS A 67 -6.31 4.12 0.64
C LYS A 67 -5.26 3.58 -0.32
N GLU A 68 -5.68 3.15 -1.51
CA GLU A 68 -4.76 2.73 -2.57
C GLU A 68 -3.59 3.72 -2.63
N PHE A 69 -2.38 3.19 -2.52
CA PHE A 69 -1.17 4.00 -2.57
C PHE A 69 -1.06 4.55 -4.00
N ASP A 70 -1.46 5.81 -4.19
CA ASP A 70 -1.34 6.48 -5.48
C ASP A 70 0.14 6.80 -5.73
N TYR A 71 0.76 5.95 -6.54
CA TYR A 71 2.15 6.10 -6.97
C TYR A 71 2.40 7.46 -7.64
N SER A 72 1.37 8.06 -8.24
CA SER A 72 1.45 9.38 -8.87
C SER A 72 1.67 10.44 -7.79
N ASP A 73 0.86 10.46 -6.74
CA ASP A 73 1.01 11.42 -5.65
C ASP A 73 2.37 11.29 -4.96
N TYR A 74 2.87 10.06 -4.77
CA TYR A 74 4.19 9.83 -4.20
C TYR A 74 5.35 10.33 -5.08
N LEU A 75 5.27 10.13 -6.41
CA LEU A 75 6.30 10.64 -7.32
C LEU A 75 6.30 12.17 -7.41
N TRP A 76 5.16 12.80 -7.17
CA TRP A 76 4.97 14.22 -7.40
C TRP A 76 4.92 15.07 -6.13
N ASP A 77 4.99 14.47 -4.94
CA ASP A 77 5.07 15.02 -3.55
C ASP A 77 5.03 16.55 -3.43
N GLY A 78 3.97 17.18 -3.93
CA GLY A 78 3.80 18.65 -4.00
C GLY A 78 4.77 19.43 -4.92
N GLN A 79 5.72 18.81 -5.60
CA GLN A 79 6.76 19.47 -6.41
C GLN A 79 6.48 19.50 -7.92
N ARG A 80 5.33 18.98 -8.38
CA ARG A 80 4.95 18.98 -9.81
C ARG A 80 5.10 20.34 -10.47
N ASP A 81 4.70 21.41 -9.79
CA ASP A 81 4.79 22.78 -10.31
C ASP A 81 6.22 23.30 -10.41
N GLU A 82 7.17 22.78 -9.62
CA GLU A 82 8.59 23.12 -9.75
C GLU A 82 9.22 22.47 -10.99
N PHE A 83 8.89 21.20 -11.25
CA PHE A 83 9.43 20.46 -12.40
C PHE A 83 8.80 20.86 -13.73
N MET A 84 7.60 21.46 -13.71
CA MET A 84 6.91 21.95 -14.90
C MET A 84 7.27 23.40 -15.27
N LYS A 85 8.21 24.05 -14.57
CA LYS A 85 8.70 25.38 -14.94
C LYS A 85 9.42 25.29 -16.29
N THR A 86 8.99 26.13 -17.24
CA THR A 86 9.70 26.32 -18.50
C THR A 86 11.14 26.69 -18.21
N ALA A 87 12.10 25.99 -18.84
CA ALA A 87 13.52 26.29 -18.71
C ALA A 87 13.75 27.79 -18.96
N LYS A 88 14.46 28.45 -18.04
CA LYS A 88 14.82 29.87 -18.21
C LYS A 88 15.53 30.01 -19.55
N GLU A 89 15.06 30.94 -20.39
CA GLU A 89 15.79 31.32 -21.59
C GLU A 89 17.18 31.79 -21.14
N VAL A 90 18.19 30.98 -21.43
CA VAL A 90 19.58 31.37 -21.26
C VAL A 90 19.85 32.35 -22.40
N GLU A 91 20.10 33.62 -22.06
CA GLU A 91 20.55 34.59 -23.04
C GLU A 91 21.93 34.14 -23.55
N ILE A 92 21.95 33.55 -24.74
CA ILE A 92 23.20 33.19 -25.41
C ILE A 92 23.92 34.50 -25.75
N PRO A 93 25.19 34.67 -25.35
CA PRO A 93 25.93 35.90 -25.64
C PRO A 93 26.02 36.09 -27.16
N LYS A 94 25.49 37.21 -27.64
CA LYS A 94 25.55 37.58 -29.05
C LYS A 94 27.01 37.88 -29.41
N PRO A 95 27.55 37.30 -30.50
CA PRO A 95 28.90 37.60 -30.93
C PRO A 95 29.03 39.10 -31.22
N LYS A 96 29.98 39.77 -30.55
CA LYS A 96 30.42 41.12 -30.92
C LYS A 96 31.22 40.99 -32.21
N ASN A 97 30.54 41.02 -33.35
CA ASN A 97 31.13 41.46 -34.61
C ASN A 97 30.03 41.97 -35.53
N LYS A 98 29.80 43.28 -35.47
CA LYS A 98 29.38 44.06 -36.63
C LYS A 98 30.47 45.11 -36.84
N ILE A 99 31.03 45.07 -38.05
CA ILE A 99 31.96 45.99 -38.69
C ILE A 99 33.42 45.67 -38.41
#